data_AF-A0A076NPM4-F1
#
_entry.id   AF-A0A076NPM4-F1
#
_cell.length_a   1.000
_cell.length_b   1.000
_cell.length_c   1.000
_cell.angle_alpha   90.00
_cell.angle_beta   90.00
_cell.angle_gamma   90.00
#
_symmetry.space_group_name_H-M   'P 1'
#
loop_
_entity.id
_entity.type
_entity.pdbx_description
1 polymer ?
#
loop_
_entity_poly.entity_id
_entity_poly.type
_entity_poly.pdbx_seq_one_letter_code
_entity_poly.pdbx_strand_id
1 'polypeptide(L)'
;MVLDALSAAARFFMAYVWIRAAVPKIGNVMEMTQSIAAYEIFTQEWSYILAQLIGPLELAGGLLLLLGIKLRPAGWVSIGVLVLFIIGLLSAWQRGLEIDCGCFDPSAGAVVDTNLLLVVARDVVFIAITAFMIYRPFNRFAVYP
;
A
#
# COMPACT_ATOMS: atom_id res chain seq x y z
N MET A 1 1.62 -2.04 28.89
CA MET A 1 0.32 -1.36 28.71
C MET A 1 0.35 -0.29 27.62
N VAL A 2 1.03 0.86 27.78
CA VAL A 2 1.02 1.93 26.75
C VAL A 2 1.60 1.47 25.40
N LEU A 3 2.75 0.82 25.43
CA LEU A 3 3.40 0.33 24.21
C LEU A 3 2.64 -0.82 23.52
N ASP A 4 1.82 -1.54 24.27
CA ASP A 4 0.99 -2.63 23.77
C ASP A 4 -0.25 -2.09 23.04
N ALA A 5 -0.87 -1.04 23.59
CA ALA A 5 -1.92 -0.28 22.95
C ALA A 5 -1.41 0.39 21.67
N LEU A 6 -0.17 0.90 21.67
CA LEU A 6 0.46 1.50 20.50
C LEU A 6 0.67 0.47 19.37
N SER A 7 1.16 -0.73 19.67
CA SER A 7 1.29 -1.80 18.68
C SER A 7 -0.07 -2.29 18.16
N ALA A 8 -1.10 -2.35 19.01
CA ALA A 8 -2.46 -2.67 18.58
C ALA A 8 -3.01 -1.59 17.64
N ALA A 9 -2.88 -0.32 18.00
CA ALA A 9 -3.29 0.81 17.18
C ALA A 9 -2.57 0.83 15.82
N ALA A 10 -1.25 0.60 15.81
CA ALA A 10 -0.45 0.50 14.58
C ALA A 10 -0.98 -0.60 13.65
N ARG A 11 -1.30 -1.78 14.21
CA ARG A 11 -1.86 -2.91 13.43
C ARG A 11 -3.21 -2.57 12.81
N PHE A 12 -4.15 -2.05 13.60
CA PHE A 12 -5.49 -1.69 13.08
C PHE A 12 -5.42 -0.54 12.09
N PHE A 13 -4.54 0.44 12.33
CA PHE A 13 -4.29 1.54 11.42
C PHE A 13 -3.76 1.04 10.07
N MET A 14 -2.73 0.19 10.08
CA MET A 14 -2.19 -0.39 8.84
C MET A 14 -3.23 -1.26 8.13
N ALA A 15 -4.00 -2.08 8.85
CA ALA A 15 -5.08 -2.86 8.26
C ALA A 15 -6.14 -1.97 7.58
N TYR A 16 -6.53 -0.87 8.24
CA TYR A 16 -7.45 0.12 7.69
C TYR A 16 -6.89 0.77 6.42
N VAL A 17 -5.63 1.20 6.43
CA VAL A 17 -4.97 1.82 5.26
C VAL A 17 -4.97 0.85 4.07
N TRP A 18 -4.61 -0.41 4.28
CA TRP A 18 -4.57 -1.43 3.22
C TRP A 18 -5.97 -1.72 2.66
N ILE A 19 -6.98 -1.88 3.52
CA ILE A 19 -8.36 -2.12 3.08
C ILE A 19 -8.89 -0.91 2.32
N ARG A 20 -8.67 0.31 2.84
CA ARG A 20 -9.13 1.56 2.23
C ARG A 20 -8.44 1.83 0.88
N ALA A 21 -7.20 1.38 0.70
CA ALA A 21 -6.50 1.41 -0.58
C ALA A 21 -7.04 0.38 -1.58
N ALA A 22 -7.45 -0.79 -1.10
CA ALA A 22 -7.99 -1.85 -1.93
C ALA A 22 -9.40 -1.56 -2.46
N VAL A 23 -10.27 -0.95 -1.65
CA VAL A 23 -11.67 -0.64 -2.02
C VAL A 23 -11.81 0.05 -3.38
N PRO A 24 -11.13 1.18 -3.66
CA PRO A 24 -11.26 1.85 -4.96
C PRO A 24 -10.62 1.09 -6.12
N LYS A 25 -9.75 0.10 -5.85
CA LYS A 25 -9.11 -0.74 -6.87
C LYS A 25 -9.98 -1.94 -7.26
N ILE A 26 -10.89 -2.35 -6.39
CA ILE A 26 -11.81 -3.46 -6.63
C ILE A 26 -13.00 -2.94 -7.41
N GLY A 27 -13.00 -3.19 -8.72
CA GLY A 27 -14.06 -2.77 -9.64
C GLY A 27 -13.58 -1.83 -10.75
N ASN A 28 -12.52 -1.05 -10.50
CA ASN A 28 -11.97 -0.09 -11.46
C ASN A 28 -10.65 -0.58 -12.09
N VAL A 29 -10.67 -1.80 -12.65
CA VAL A 29 -9.49 -2.42 -13.28
C VAL A 29 -9.00 -1.58 -14.46
N MET A 30 -9.90 -0.93 -15.20
CA MET A 30 -9.56 -0.11 -16.36
C MET A 30 -8.77 1.15 -15.97
N GLU A 31 -9.23 1.89 -14.97
CA GLU A 31 -8.54 3.10 -14.47
C GLU A 31 -7.17 2.76 -13.86
N MET A 32 -7.09 1.64 -13.12
CA MET A 32 -5.81 1.13 -12.61
C MET A 32 -4.86 0.68 -13.73
N THR A 33 -5.38 0.06 -14.79
CA THR A 33 -4.56 -0.34 -15.94
C THR A 33 -3.98 0.88 -16.64
N GLN A 34 -4.79 1.93 -16.84
CA GLN A 34 -4.32 3.20 -17.43
C GLN A 34 -3.28 3.87 -16.52
N SER A 35 -3.52 3.89 -15.21
CA SER A 35 -2.58 4.43 -14.24
C SER A 35 -1.24 3.70 -14.26
N ILE A 36 -1.23 2.37 -14.36
CA ILE A 36 0.00 1.55 -14.43
C ILE A 36 0.68 1.69 -15.79
N ALA A 37 -0.10 1.69 -16.88
CA ALA A 37 0.42 1.88 -18.24
C ALA A 37 1.09 3.26 -18.40
N ALA A 38 0.60 4.28 -17.69
CA ALA A 38 1.21 5.62 -17.66
C ALA A 38 2.62 5.64 -17.05
N TYR A 39 3.04 4.61 -16.30
CA TYR A 39 4.44 4.51 -15.85
C TYR A 39 5.40 4.15 -16.99
N GLU A 40 4.89 3.67 -18.14
CA GLU A 40 5.68 3.20 -19.29
C GLU A 40 6.78 2.18 -18.92
N ILE A 41 6.59 1.44 -17.82
CA ILE A 41 7.52 0.41 -17.35
C ILE A 41 7.17 -0.95 -17.97
N PHE A 42 5.87 -1.23 -18.14
CA PHE A 42 5.35 -2.52 -18.57
C PHE A 42 4.48 -2.37 -19.83
N THR A 43 4.35 -3.45 -20.62
CA THR A 43 3.39 -3.45 -21.75
C THR A 43 1.94 -3.42 -21.23
N GLN A 44 1.01 -3.09 -22.13
CA GLN A 44 -0.42 -2.99 -21.79
C GLN A 44 -0.97 -4.26 -21.14
N GLU A 45 -0.57 -5.44 -21.63
CA GLU A 45 -1.01 -6.74 -21.10
C GLU A 45 -0.53 -6.96 -19.66
N TRP A 46 0.75 -6.66 -19.38
CA TRP A 46 1.30 -6.76 -18.03
C TRP A 46 0.66 -5.74 -17.08
N SER A 47 0.37 -4.53 -17.55
CA SER A 47 -0.31 -3.50 -16.77
C SER A 47 -1.71 -3.92 -16.34
N TYR A 48 -2.45 -4.60 -17.23
CA TYR A 48 -3.77 -5.14 -16.93
C TYR A 48 -3.73 -6.28 -15.89
N ILE A 49 -2.77 -7.21 -16.03
CA ILE A 49 -2.59 -8.30 -15.08
C ILE A 49 -2.23 -7.74 -13.69
N LEU A 50 -1.33 -6.76 -13.63
CA LEU A 50 -0.96 -6.09 -12.38
C LEU A 50 -2.13 -5.34 -11.76
N ALA A 51 -2.91 -4.58 -12.55
CA ALA A 51 -4.11 -3.89 -12.09
C ALA A 51 -5.12 -4.86 -11.43
N GLN A 52 -5.28 -6.05 -12.00
CA GLN A 52 -6.20 -7.07 -11.48
C GLN A 52 -5.67 -7.77 -10.22
N LEU A 53 -4.36 -7.89 -10.05
CA LEU A 53 -3.72 -8.56 -8.90
C LEU A 53 -3.55 -7.65 -7.69
N ILE A 54 -3.22 -6.37 -7.89
CA ILE A 54 -2.87 -5.45 -6.80
C ILE A 54 -4.03 -5.26 -5.82
N GLY A 55 -5.25 -5.03 -6.31
CA GLY A 55 -6.42 -4.81 -5.44
C GLY A 55 -6.71 -5.97 -4.48
N PRO A 56 -6.86 -7.22 -4.98
CA PRO A 56 -7.05 -8.40 -4.14
C PRO A 56 -5.89 -8.67 -3.18
N LEU A 57 -4.64 -8.44 -3.62
CA LEU A 57 -3.45 -8.60 -2.76
C LEU A 57 -3.44 -7.60 -1.60
N GLU A 58 -3.80 -6.35 -1.86
CA GLU A 58 -3.92 -5.33 -0.82
C GLU A 58 -5.06 -5.64 0.16
N LEU A 59 -6.21 -6.09 -0.35
CA LEU A 59 -7.31 -6.49 0.51
C LEU A 59 -6.93 -7.70 1.38
N ALA A 60 -6.31 -8.71 0.79
CA ALA A 60 -5.84 -9.90 1.51
C ALA A 60 -4.79 -9.54 2.57
N GLY A 61 -3.82 -8.67 2.24
CA GLY A 61 -2.83 -8.16 3.19
C GLY A 61 -3.47 -7.39 4.35
N GLY A 62 -4.41 -6.50 4.05
CA GLY A 62 -5.18 -5.76 5.05
C GLY A 62 -6.01 -6.67 5.96
N LEU A 63 -6.65 -7.70 5.41
CA LEU A 63 -7.42 -8.68 6.17
C LEU A 63 -6.51 -9.57 7.05
N LEU A 64 -5.36 -9.99 6.54
CA LEU A 64 -4.37 -10.75 7.31
C LEU A 64 -3.83 -9.95 8.50
N LEU A 65 -3.55 -8.66 8.29
CA LEU A 65 -3.18 -7.73 9.35
C LEU A 65 -4.34 -7.50 10.33
N LEU A 66 -5.58 -7.40 9.85
CA LEU A 66 -6.76 -7.23 10.70
C LEU A 66 -7.01 -8.46 11.59
N LEU A 67 -6.98 -9.66 11.00
CA LEU A 67 -7.18 -10.94 11.68
C LEU A 67 -5.97 -11.37 12.52
N GLY A 68 -4.78 -10.83 12.22
CA GLY A 68 -3.56 -11.11 12.97
C GLY A 68 -3.06 -12.52 12.76
N ILE A 69 -3.08 -12.96 11.52
CA ILE A 69 -2.59 -14.27 11.10
C ILE A 69 -1.19 -14.07 10.53
N LYS A 70 -0.18 -14.65 11.17
CA LYS A 70 1.25 -14.51 10.82
C LYS A 70 1.68 -13.05 10.64
N LEU A 71 1.62 -12.25 11.71
CA LEU A 71 1.86 -10.80 11.66
C LEU A 71 3.25 -10.44 11.11
N ARG A 72 4.25 -11.26 11.41
CA ARG A 72 5.64 -11.03 11.00
C ARG A 72 5.82 -11.12 9.47
N PRO A 73 5.50 -12.25 8.80
CA PRO A 73 5.63 -12.33 7.35
C PRO A 73 4.63 -11.40 6.63
N ALA A 74 3.41 -11.18 7.16
CA ALA A 74 2.49 -10.22 6.58
C ALA A 74 3.08 -8.80 6.57
N GLY A 75 3.70 -8.36 7.68
CA GLY A 75 4.39 -7.07 7.74
C GLY A 75 5.58 -6.96 6.79
N TRP A 76 6.38 -8.02 6.64
CA TRP A 76 7.48 -8.04 5.66
C TRP A 76 7.00 -7.92 4.21
N VAL A 77 5.91 -8.61 3.86
CA VAL A 77 5.27 -8.48 2.55
C VAL A 77 4.77 -7.05 2.34
N SER A 78 4.12 -6.46 3.35
CA SER A 78 3.66 -5.07 3.29
C SER A 78 4.79 -4.08 3.05
N ILE A 79 5.93 -4.23 3.74
CA ILE A 79 7.11 -3.40 3.50
C ILE A 79 7.62 -3.60 2.07
N GLY A 80 7.71 -4.84 1.60
CA GLY A 80 8.15 -5.15 0.23
C GLY A 80 7.29 -4.46 -0.82
N VAL A 81 5.96 -4.51 -0.67
CA VAL A 81 5.02 -3.84 -1.59
C VAL A 81 5.16 -2.32 -1.53
N LEU A 82 5.26 -1.72 -0.34
CA LEU A 82 5.47 -0.28 -0.18
C LEU A 82 6.80 0.18 -0.80
N VAL A 83 7.88 -0.60 -0.64
CA VAL A 83 9.18 -0.30 -1.25
C VAL A 83 9.10 -0.39 -2.78
N LEU A 84 8.45 -1.42 -3.32
CA LEU A 84 8.24 -1.53 -4.77
C LEU A 84 7.43 -0.34 -5.30
N PHE A 85 6.43 0.11 -4.55
CA PHE A 85 5.65 1.29 -4.89
C PHE A 85 6.52 2.57 -4.92
N ILE A 86 7.35 2.78 -3.90
CA ILE A 86 8.31 3.91 -3.86
C ILE A 86 9.27 3.84 -5.06
N ILE A 87 9.82 2.67 -5.38
CA ILE A 87 10.73 2.50 -6.53
C ILE A 87 10.01 2.82 -7.85
N GLY A 88 8.78 2.33 -8.02
CA GLY A 88 7.96 2.64 -9.20
C GLY A 88 7.69 4.13 -9.35
N LEU A 89 7.36 4.80 -8.24
CA LEU A 89 7.12 6.24 -8.19
C LEU A 89 8.40 7.05 -8.52
N LEU A 90 9.53 6.69 -7.92
CA LEU A 90 10.82 7.33 -8.21
C LEU A 90 11.26 7.13 -9.65
N SER A 91 11.03 5.94 -10.22
CA SER A 91 11.32 5.62 -11.63
C SER A 91 10.50 6.49 -12.58
N ALA A 92 9.20 6.64 -12.33
CA ALA A 92 8.34 7.52 -13.11
C ALA A 92 8.75 8.99 -12.99
N TRP A 93 9.08 9.44 -11.78
CA TRP A 93 9.52 10.82 -11.54
C TRP A 93 10.82 11.14 -12.29
N GLN A 94 11.80 10.22 -12.31
CA GLN A 94 13.04 10.39 -13.07
C GLN A 94 12.80 10.51 -14.58
N ARG A 95 11.70 9.97 -15.10
CA ARG A 95 11.31 10.06 -16.51
C ARG A 95 10.54 11.35 -16.85
N GLY A 96 10.28 12.21 -15.85
CA GLY A 96 9.56 13.47 -16.05
C GLY A 96 8.06 13.30 -16.33
N LEU A 97 7.50 12.14 -15.99
CA LEU A 97 6.07 11.88 -16.13
C LEU A 97 5.33 12.59 -14.98
N GLU A 98 4.44 13.53 -15.29
CA GLU A 98 3.47 14.07 -14.35
C GLU A 98 2.40 12.99 -14.10
N ILE A 99 2.67 12.12 -13.14
CA ILE A 99 1.74 11.07 -12.75
C ILE A 99 0.82 11.61 -11.65
N ASP A 100 -0.48 11.67 -11.96
CA ASP A 100 -1.52 11.73 -10.95
C ASP A 100 -1.38 10.50 -10.06
N CYS A 101 -0.94 10.68 -8.83
CA CYS A 101 -0.69 9.60 -7.86
C CYS A 101 -2.01 8.98 -7.34
N GLY A 102 -2.96 8.68 -8.24
CA GLY A 102 -4.25 8.05 -8.00
C GLY A 102 -4.18 6.59 -7.58
N CYS A 103 -2.99 6.04 -7.27
CA CYS A 103 -2.83 4.66 -6.83
C CYS A 103 -3.46 4.37 -5.44
N PHE A 104 -3.89 5.39 -4.70
CA PHE A 104 -4.72 5.22 -3.49
C PHE A 104 -6.18 5.70 -3.68
N ASP A 105 -6.46 6.46 -4.75
CA ASP A 105 -7.79 6.94 -5.10
C ASP A 105 -7.81 7.34 -6.60
N PRO A 106 -8.23 6.43 -7.51
CA PRO A 106 -8.30 6.69 -8.94
C PRO A 106 -9.33 7.77 -9.30
N SER A 107 -10.27 8.06 -8.39
CA SER A 107 -11.40 8.98 -8.61
C SER A 107 -11.14 10.42 -8.16
N ALA A 108 -10.02 10.65 -7.46
CA ALA A 108 -9.62 11.98 -7.00
C ALA A 108 -9.04 12.80 -8.17
N GLY A 109 -9.88 13.14 -9.15
CA GLY A 109 -9.59 14.20 -10.10
C GLY A 109 -9.57 15.54 -9.37
N ALA A 110 -8.42 15.92 -8.83
CA ALA A 110 -8.19 17.25 -8.30
C ALA A 110 -6.69 17.52 -8.17
N VAL A 111 -6.25 18.52 -8.94
CA VAL A 111 -5.14 19.44 -8.68
C VAL A 111 -4.65 19.37 -7.23
N VAL A 112 -3.74 18.46 -6.95
CA VAL A 112 -2.86 18.57 -5.80
C VAL A 112 -1.48 18.49 -6.41
N ASP A 113 -0.80 19.61 -6.34
CA ASP A 113 0.65 19.79 -6.34
C ASP A 113 1.25 18.87 -5.26
N THR A 114 1.12 17.56 -5.48
CA THR A 114 1.42 16.52 -4.51
C THR A 114 2.88 16.27 -4.68
N ASN A 115 3.66 17.14 -4.04
CA ASN A 115 5.10 16.99 -3.87
C ASN A 115 5.40 15.50 -3.71
N LEU A 116 6.14 14.91 -4.66
CA LEU A 116 6.67 13.55 -4.57
C LEU A 116 7.16 13.23 -3.15
N LEU A 117 7.74 14.26 -2.51
CA LEU A 117 8.20 14.29 -1.13
C LEU A 117 7.12 13.92 -0.10
N LEU A 118 5.88 14.39 -0.23
CA LEU A 118 4.76 14.02 0.66
C LEU A 118 4.31 12.57 0.46
N VAL A 119 4.27 12.10 -0.79
CA VAL A 119 3.90 10.71 -1.11
C VAL A 119 4.96 9.76 -0.54
N VAL A 120 6.24 10.04 -0.82
CA VAL A 120 7.36 9.28 -0.28
C VAL A 120 7.40 9.37 1.25
N ALA A 121 7.17 10.55 1.85
CA ALA A 121 7.14 10.69 3.30
C ALA A 121 6.03 9.86 3.94
N ARG A 122 4.83 9.85 3.36
CA ARG A 122 3.72 9.00 3.81
C ARG A 122 4.10 7.52 3.75
N ASP A 123 4.67 7.07 2.65
CA ASP A 123 5.02 5.66 2.46
C ASP A 123 6.17 5.25 3.40
N VAL A 124 7.14 6.13 3.65
CA VAL A 124 8.19 5.96 4.67
C VAL A 124 7.59 5.86 6.08
N VAL A 125 6.59 6.68 6.40
CA VAL A 125 5.86 6.59 7.68
C VAL A 125 5.16 5.24 7.80
N PHE A 126 4.51 4.74 6.74
CA PHE A 126 3.90 3.41 6.75
C PHE A 126 4.91 2.28 6.92
N ILE A 127 6.08 2.38 6.29
CA ILE A 127 7.20 1.44 6.49
C ILE A 127 7.66 1.47 7.95
N ALA A 128 7.82 2.66 8.54
CA ALA A 128 8.25 2.80 9.94
C ALA A 128 7.21 2.21 10.92
N ILE A 129 5.92 2.45 10.70
CA ILE A 129 4.83 1.87 11.49
C ILE A 129 4.82 0.35 11.36
N THR A 130 5.00 -0.18 10.15
CA THR A 130 5.04 -1.62 9.89
C THR A 130 6.26 -2.27 10.52
N ALA A 131 7.44 -1.64 10.43
CA ALA A 131 8.67 -2.09 11.07
C ALA A 131 8.55 -2.10 12.60
N PHE A 132 7.94 -1.08 13.19
CA PHE A 132 7.64 -1.03 14.62
C PHE A 132 6.72 -2.18 15.04
N MET A 133 5.69 -2.48 14.24
CA MET A 133 4.80 -3.63 14.47
C MET A 133 5.55 -4.97 14.38
N ILE A 134 6.49 -5.14 13.44
CA ILE A 134 7.31 -6.36 13.30
C ILE A 134 8.24 -6.55 14.50
N TYR A 135 8.86 -5.46 14.98
CA TYR A 135 9.80 -5.50 16.11
C TYR A 135 9.08 -5.79 17.44
N ARG A 136 7.86 -5.25 17.62
CA ARG A 136 7.05 -5.47 18.83
C ARG A 136 5.65 -6.00 18.48
N PRO A 137 5.54 -7.27 18.04
CA PRO A 137 4.27 -7.85 17.61
C PRO A 137 3.32 -8.00 18.80
N PHE A 138 2.13 -7.43 18.68
CA PHE A 138 1.11 -7.55 19.72
C PHE A 138 0.32 -8.84 19.56
N ASN A 139 0.72 -9.87 20.31
CA ASN A 139 0.17 -11.23 20.17
C ASN A 139 -1.16 -11.47 20.91
N ARG A 140 -1.68 -10.52 21.71
CA ARG A 140 -2.86 -10.77 22.58
C ARG A 140 -4.20 -10.88 21.83
N PHE A 141 -4.33 -10.29 20.63
CA PHE A 141 -5.52 -10.41 19.76
C PHE A 141 -5.16 -11.01 18.39
N ALA A 142 -4.11 -11.83 18.33
CA ALA A 142 -3.76 -12.58 17.12
C ALA A 142 -4.49 -13.93 17.15
N VAL A 143 -5.26 -14.22 16.11
CA VAL A 143 -5.90 -15.55 15.96
C VAL A 143 -4.83 -16.62 15.72
N TYR A 144 -3.72 -16.27 15.05
CA TYR A 144 -2.55 -17.14 14.88
C TYR A 144 -1.28 -16.28 14.70
N PRO A 145 -0.49 -16.01 15.76
CA PRO A 145 0.65 -15.09 15.72
C PRO A 145 1.75 -15.47 14.71
#